data_AF-A0AAE1H3G9-F1
#
_entry.id   AF-A0AAE1H3G9-F1
#
_cell.length_a   1.000
_cell.length_b   1.000
_cell.length_c   1.000
_cell.angle_alpha   90.00
_cell.angle_beta   90.00
_cell.angle_gamma   90.00
#
_symmetry.space_group_name_H-M   'P 1'
#
loop_
_entity.id
_entity.type
_entity.pdbx_description
1 polymer ?
#
loop_
_entity_poly.entity_id
_entity_poly.type
_entity_poly.pdbx_seq_one_letter_code
_entity_poly.pdbx_strand_id
1 'polypeptide(L)'
;MSFHHSKCVTQKFKSPLKNDTSAVKLEKNALEEYKFLAKKNALLDHEISALSANPAFTTDSVANVMSLLHEFNEIKDATQVVLGKLASIEGKTLKELHEQFGLLNQE
;
A
#
# COMPACT_ATOMS: atom_id res chain seq x y z
N MET A 1 -54.66 73.48 5.73
CA MET A 1 -55.33 72.20 5.45
C MET A 1 -54.26 71.16 5.13
N SER A 2 -54.16 70.16 6.01
CA SER A 2 -53.71 68.78 5.81
C SER A 2 -52.36 68.48 5.14
N PHE A 3 -51.39 68.08 5.98
CA PHE A 3 -50.29 67.18 5.60
C PHE A 3 -50.84 65.80 5.20
N HIS A 4 -50.21 65.11 4.24
CA HIS A 4 -49.87 63.68 4.40
C HIS A 4 -48.98 63.13 3.26
N HIS A 5 -47.71 62.92 3.62
CA HIS A 5 -46.77 61.86 3.23
C HIS A 5 -47.04 61.05 1.94
N SER A 6 -46.11 61.15 0.99
CA SER A 6 -45.87 60.13 -0.03
C SER A 6 -45.55 58.80 0.66
N LYS A 7 -46.51 57.86 0.62
CA LYS A 7 -46.29 56.50 1.11
C LYS A 7 -45.30 55.79 0.17
N CYS A 8 -44.04 55.73 0.59
CA CYS A 8 -43.09 54.77 0.06
C CYS A 8 -43.61 53.36 0.40
N VAL A 9 -44.11 52.63 -0.59
CA VAL A 9 -44.48 51.23 -0.44
C VAL A 9 -43.18 50.43 -0.45
N THR A 10 -42.55 50.31 0.72
CA THR A 10 -41.54 49.27 0.97
C THR A 10 -42.26 47.92 1.02
N GLN A 11 -42.65 47.39 -0.14
CA GLN A 11 -42.94 45.98 -0.23
C GLN A 11 -41.63 45.25 0.04
N LYS A 12 -41.57 44.54 1.17
CA LYS A 12 -40.52 43.55 1.43
C LYS A 12 -40.57 42.57 0.26
N PHE A 13 -39.64 42.71 -0.69
CA PHE A 13 -39.45 41.75 -1.75
C PHE A 13 -39.08 40.43 -1.06
N LYS A 14 -40.04 39.52 -0.94
CA LYS A 14 -39.76 38.15 -0.48
C LYS A 14 -39.19 37.41 -1.66
N SER A 15 -37.86 37.42 -1.78
CA SER A 15 -37.15 36.59 -2.75
C SER A 15 -37.56 35.14 -2.53
N PRO A 16 -38.05 34.42 -3.56
CA PRO A 16 -38.30 32.99 -3.49
C PRO A 16 -36.97 32.25 -3.64
N LEU A 17 -36.04 32.47 -2.71
CA LEU A 17 -35.00 31.48 -2.49
C LEU A 17 -35.71 30.32 -1.80
N LYS A 18 -35.99 29.29 -2.59
CA LYS A 18 -36.28 27.96 -2.06
C LYS A 18 -35.16 27.68 -1.06
N ASN A 19 -35.51 27.49 0.20
CA ASN A 19 -34.55 27.09 1.22
C ASN A 19 -33.94 25.77 0.74
N ASP A 20 -32.73 25.82 0.17
CA ASP A 20 -32.04 24.72 -0.50
C ASP A 20 -31.64 23.67 0.54
N THR A 21 -32.66 22.94 1.00
CA THR A 21 -32.52 21.76 1.85
C THR A 21 -31.64 20.72 1.14
N SER A 22 -31.59 20.76 -0.19
CA SER A 22 -30.69 20.02 -1.07
C SER A 22 -29.21 20.38 -0.89
N ALA A 23 -28.85 21.67 -0.83
CA ALA A 23 -27.45 22.10 -0.67
C ALA A 23 -26.94 21.76 0.74
N VAL A 24 -27.74 22.03 1.77
CA VAL A 24 -27.40 21.71 3.17
C VAL A 24 -27.34 20.20 3.40
N LYS A 25 -28.15 19.40 2.70
CA LYS A 25 -28.10 17.93 2.78
C LYS A 25 -26.87 17.36 2.07
N LEU A 26 -26.46 17.96 0.95
CA LEU A 26 -25.23 17.57 0.24
C LEU A 26 -23.98 17.89 1.08
N GLU A 27 -23.94 19.06 1.70
CA GLU A 27 -22.84 19.49 2.57
C GLU A 27 -22.74 18.64 3.85
N LYS A 28 -23.88 18.29 4.47
CA LYS A 28 -23.91 17.35 5.61
C LYS A 28 -23.45 15.95 5.22
N ASN A 29 -23.86 15.44 4.06
CA ASN A 29 -23.42 14.13 3.58
C ASN A 29 -21.91 14.12 3.29
N ALA A 30 -21.39 15.16 2.63
CA ALA A 30 -19.97 15.32 2.36
C ALA A 30 -19.15 15.46 3.66
N LEU A 31 -19.68 16.16 4.67
CA LEU A 31 -19.04 16.29 5.97
C LEU A 31 -18.96 14.96 6.72
N GLU A 32 -20.03 14.17 6.70
CA GLU A 32 -20.03 12.84 7.33
C GLU A 32 -19.11 11.86 6.59
N GLU A 33 -19.08 11.91 5.25
CA GLU A 33 -18.13 11.16 4.44
C GLU A 33 -16.68 11.55 4.76
N TYR A 34 -16.39 12.86 4.84
CA TYR A 34 -15.06 13.36 5.24
C TYR A 34 -14.64 12.84 6.62
N LYS A 35 -15.54 12.88 7.61
CA LYS A 35 -15.26 12.34 8.96
C LYS A 35 -14.99 10.84 8.93
N PHE A 36 -15.76 10.09 8.15
CA PHE A 36 -15.56 8.66 7.98
C PHE A 36 -14.20 8.35 7.32
N LEU A 37 -13.86 9.04 6.23
CA LEU A 37 -12.57 8.92 5.55
C LEU A 37 -11.41 9.30 6.48
N ALA A 38 -11.53 10.40 7.23
CA ALA A 38 -10.52 10.83 8.18
C ALA A 38 -10.28 9.77 9.27
N LYS A 39 -11.35 9.14 9.79
CA LYS A 39 -11.24 8.04 10.75
C LYS A 39 -10.59 6.81 10.14
N LYS A 40 -10.95 6.46 8.90
CA LYS A 40 -10.35 5.32 8.18
C LYS A 40 -8.86 5.55 7.92
N ASN A 41 -8.47 6.75 7.49
CA ASN A 41 -7.06 7.11 7.31
C ASN A 41 -6.29 6.99 8.62
N ALA A 42 -6.82 7.50 9.72
CA ALA A 42 -6.16 7.36 11.03
C ALA A 42 -5.96 5.90 11.46
N LEU A 43 -6.91 5.01 11.16
CA LEU A 43 -6.77 3.57 11.41
C LEU A 43 -5.70 2.93 10.52
N LEU A 44 -5.68 3.29 9.24
CA LEU A 44 -4.68 2.80 8.28
C LEU A 44 -3.28 3.29 8.64
N ASP A 45 -3.12 4.54 9.05
CA ASP A 45 -1.83 5.09 9.48
C ASP A 45 -1.29 4.35 10.71
N HIS A 46 -2.18 3.99 11.64
CA HIS A 46 -1.82 3.17 12.79
C HIS A 46 -1.37 1.75 12.36
N GLU A 47 -2.11 1.11 11.45
CA GLU A 47 -1.76 -0.21 10.92
C GLU A 47 -0.42 -0.20 10.17
N ILE A 48 -0.18 0.81 9.31
CA ILE A 48 1.08 1.01 8.60
C ILE A 48 2.22 1.21 9.61
N SER A 49 2.01 2.00 10.66
CA SER A 49 3.01 2.24 11.71
C SER A 49 3.35 0.95 12.46
N ALA A 50 2.33 0.15 12.81
CA ALA A 50 2.54 -1.13 13.49
C ALA A 50 3.29 -2.15 12.62
N LEU A 51 2.97 -2.21 11.32
CA LEU A 51 3.63 -3.12 10.37
C LEU A 51 5.07 -2.69 10.06
N SER A 52 5.30 -1.39 9.86
CA SER A 52 6.63 -0.84 9.59
C SER A 52 7.57 -0.86 10.81
N ALA A 53 7.03 -0.92 12.04
CA ALA A 53 7.82 -1.13 13.24
C ALA A 53 8.45 -2.53 13.32
N ASN A 54 7.99 -3.50 12.52
CA ASN A 54 8.62 -4.81 12.46
C ASN A 54 9.90 -4.75 11.60
N PRO A 55 11.10 -4.92 12.19
CA PRO A 55 12.37 -4.79 11.48
C PRO A 55 12.52 -5.79 10.32
N ALA A 56 11.83 -6.94 10.38
CA ALA A 56 11.84 -7.96 9.33
C ALA A 56 11.19 -7.49 8.01
N PHE A 57 10.25 -6.55 8.09
CA PHE A 57 9.47 -6.03 6.96
C PHE A 57 9.92 -4.65 6.49
N THR A 58 11.08 -4.18 6.96
CA THR A 58 11.68 -2.98 6.38
C THR A 58 12.03 -3.24 4.92
N THR A 59 11.84 -2.23 4.07
CA THR A 59 12.13 -2.33 2.63
C THR A 59 13.57 -2.78 2.38
N ASP A 60 14.49 -2.32 3.23
CA ASP A 60 15.91 -2.64 3.16
C ASP A 60 16.18 -4.10 3.52
N SER A 61 15.49 -4.63 4.55
CA SER A 61 15.58 -6.06 4.92
C SER A 61 15.10 -6.95 3.78
N VAL A 62 13.97 -6.63 3.16
CA VAL A 62 13.42 -7.44 2.06
C VAL A 62 14.33 -7.38 0.83
N ALA A 63 14.83 -6.20 0.46
CA ALA A 63 15.77 -6.05 -0.65
C ALA A 63 17.07 -6.83 -0.42
N ASN A 64 17.60 -6.80 0.81
CA ASN A 64 18.79 -7.56 1.19
C ASN A 64 18.55 -9.07 1.10
N VAL A 65 17.42 -9.56 1.60
CA VAL A 65 17.06 -10.99 1.51
C VAL A 65 16.93 -11.43 0.05
N MET A 66 16.32 -10.60 -0.81
CA MET A 66 16.23 -10.90 -2.25
C MET A 66 17.61 -10.93 -2.92
N SER A 67 18.49 -10.00 -2.58
CA SER A 67 19.87 -9.99 -3.08
C SER A 67 20.62 -11.26 -2.70
N LEU A 68 20.55 -11.65 -1.43
CA LEU A 68 21.20 -12.87 -0.94
C LEU A 68 20.66 -14.13 -1.62
N LEU A 69 19.36 -14.18 -1.91
CA LEU A 69 18.76 -15.30 -2.61
C LEU A 69 19.24 -15.39 -4.07
N HIS A 70 19.42 -14.26 -4.75
CA HIS A 70 20.00 -14.23 -6.10
C HIS A 70 21.45 -14.68 -6.08
N GLU A 71 22.27 -14.14 -5.18
CA GLU A 71 23.68 -14.53 -5.02
C GLU A 71 23.82 -16.03 -4.72
N PHE A 72 22.99 -16.56 -3.81
CA PHE A 72 22.96 -17.99 -3.52
C PHE A 72 22.62 -18.82 -4.76
N ASN A 73 21.60 -18.41 -5.52
CA ASN A 73 21.22 -19.13 -6.74
C ASN A 73 22.32 -19.09 -7.80
N GLU A 74 23.00 -17.96 -7.99
CA GLU A 74 24.12 -17.85 -8.92
C GLU A 74 25.26 -18.80 -8.55
N ILE A 75 25.64 -18.85 -7.26
CA ILE A 75 26.67 -19.76 -6.76
C ILE A 75 26.25 -21.22 -6.95
N LYS A 76 24.99 -21.55 -6.62
CA LYS A 76 24.43 -22.89 -6.78
C LYS A 76 24.46 -23.32 -8.25
N ASP A 77 24.06 -22.46 -9.16
CA ASP A 77 23.99 -22.76 -10.59
C ASP A 77 25.40 -22.94 -11.18
N ALA A 78 26.35 -22.08 -10.81
CA ALA A 78 27.76 -22.24 -11.19
C ALA A 78 28.33 -23.57 -10.66
N THR A 79 28.01 -23.92 -9.41
CA THR A 79 28.41 -25.19 -8.79
C THR A 79 27.85 -26.38 -9.58
N GLN A 80 26.58 -26.31 -9.99
CA GLN A 80 25.94 -27.39 -10.75
C GLN A 80 26.59 -27.59 -12.13
N VAL A 81 26.98 -26.50 -12.79
CA VAL A 81 27.71 -26.57 -14.08
C VAL A 81 29.05 -27.27 -13.91
N VAL A 82 29.82 -26.89 -12.88
CA VAL A 82 31.12 -27.50 -12.58
C VAL A 82 30.96 -28.98 -12.23
N LEU A 83 30.00 -29.32 -11.37
CA LEU A 83 29.71 -30.71 -10.99
C LEU A 83 29.27 -31.56 -12.19
N GLY A 84 28.44 -31.02 -13.08
CA GLY A 84 28.03 -31.70 -14.31
C GLY A 84 29.22 -32.01 -15.22
N LYS A 85 30.17 -31.07 -15.34
CA LYS A 85 31.38 -31.30 -16.12
C LYS A 85 32.32 -32.31 -15.44
N LEU A 86 32.47 -32.22 -14.13
CA LEU A 86 33.28 -33.14 -13.34
C LEU A 86 32.73 -34.57 -13.41
N ALA A 87 31.42 -34.74 -13.27
CA ALA A 87 30.73 -36.03 -13.42
C ALA A 87 31.05 -36.67 -14.78
N SER A 88 31.00 -35.86 -15.84
CA SER A 88 31.30 -36.31 -17.20
C SER A 88 32.76 -36.75 -17.38
N ILE A 89 33.71 -36.12 -16.68
CA ILE A 89 35.14 -36.45 -16.74
C ILE A 89 35.45 -37.69 -15.90
N GLU A 90 34.88 -37.79 -14.70
CA GLU A 90 35.12 -38.91 -13.78
C GLU A 90 34.30 -40.17 -14.12
N GLY A 91 33.38 -40.08 -15.09
CA GLY A 91 32.45 -41.17 -15.41
C GLY A 91 31.48 -41.49 -14.27
N LYS A 92 31.31 -40.55 -13.34
CA LYS A 92 30.39 -40.68 -12.20
C LYS A 92 29.06 -40.02 -12.52
N THR A 93 28.02 -40.45 -11.85
CA THR A 93 26.74 -39.75 -11.83
C THR A 93 26.84 -38.50 -10.97
N LEU A 94 25.99 -37.52 -11.28
CA LEU A 94 25.89 -36.29 -10.49
C LEU A 94 25.53 -36.58 -9.03
N LYS A 95 24.68 -37.58 -8.78
CA LYS A 95 24.30 -38.01 -7.43
C LYS A 95 25.49 -38.50 -6.61
N GLU A 96 26.37 -39.33 -7.19
CA GLU A 96 27.58 -39.82 -6.51
C GLU A 96 28.53 -38.67 -6.15
N LEU A 97 28.63 -37.64 -7.00
CA LEU A 97 29.39 -36.43 -6.66
C LEU A 97 28.73 -35.62 -5.54
N HIS A 98 27.40 -35.45 -5.56
CA HIS A 98 26.69 -34.81 -4.46
C HIS A 98 26.89 -35.56 -3.13
N GLU A 99 26.90 -36.89 -3.14
CA GLU A 99 27.23 -37.72 -1.98
C GLU A 99 28.68 -37.50 -1.52
N GLN A 100 29.62 -37.54 -2.47
CA GLN A 100 31.05 -37.37 -2.20
C GLN A 100 31.38 -36.00 -1.58
N PHE A 101 30.71 -34.94 -2.04
CA PHE A 101 30.92 -33.58 -1.55
C PHE A 101 29.98 -33.18 -0.40
N GLY A 102 29.13 -34.08 0.10
CA GLY A 102 28.20 -33.78 1.19
C GLY A 102 27.12 -32.75 0.83
N LEU A 103 26.74 -32.69 -0.45
CA LEU A 103 25.73 -31.78 -1.01
C LEU A 103 24.32 -32.37 -1.06
N LEU A 104 24.13 -33.59 -0.52
CA LEU A 104 22.80 -34.17 -0.36
C LEU A 104 22.13 -33.60 0.90
N ASN A 105 21.07 -32.83 0.67
CA ASN A 105 20.11 -32.35 1.68
C ASN A 105 20.70 -31.46 2.78
N GLN A 106 20.64 -30.15 2.57
CA GLN A 106 20.36 -29.21 3.65
C GLN A 106 18.91 -28.75 3.46
N GLU A 107 18.05 -29.12 4.41
CA GLU A 107 16.62 -28.74 4.46
C GLU A 107 16.41 -27.22 4.44
#